data_AF-A0A385ABE1-F1
#
_entry.id   AF-A0A385ABE1-F1
#
_cell.length_a   1.000
_cell.length_b   1.000
_cell.length_c   1.000
_cell.angle_alpha   90.00
_cell.angle_beta   90.00
_cell.angle_gamma   90.00
#
_symmetry.space_group_name_H-M   'P 1'
#
loop_
_entity.id
_entity.type
_entity.pdbx_description
1 polymer ?
#
loop_
_entity_poly.entity_id
_entity_poly.type
_entity_poly.pdbx_seq_one_letter_code
_entity_poly.pdbx_strand_id
1 'polypeptide(L)'
;MVLSRFGYPLTKSAPVKAKPAKTRHRWTKAVSQIEFTVATREAQGTAIWQKRKEMLLKAGAQLWPTAPLNKDGSFDFAAKMGTHLRNEHAAQIQDNQTTEDIIFKSVNEIGLFLYFGGTNSWLELCDTNGRSIDDWTKI
;
A
#
# COMPACT_ATOMS: atom_id res chain seq x y z
N MET A 1 16.45 2.23 54.88
CA MET A 1 16.55 2.61 53.44
C MET A 1 17.65 1.78 52.78
N VAL A 2 17.30 0.63 52.17
CA VAL A 2 18.28 -0.29 51.54
C VAL A 2 18.28 -0.21 50.01
N LEU A 3 17.17 0.19 49.38
CA LEU A 3 17.04 0.20 47.92
C LEU A 3 17.88 1.28 47.21
N SER A 4 18.21 2.40 47.87
CA SER A 4 19.00 3.48 47.24
C SER A 4 20.47 3.12 47.01
N ARG A 5 21.02 2.12 47.73
CA ARG A 5 22.42 1.71 47.60
C ARG A 5 22.69 0.85 46.35
N PHE A 6 21.65 0.35 45.69
CA PHE A 6 21.76 -0.47 44.47
C PHE A 6 21.56 0.33 43.17
N GLY A 7 21.65 1.67 43.21
CA GLY A 7 21.66 2.50 42.00
C GLY A 7 20.30 2.67 41.30
N TYR A 8 19.19 2.29 41.95
CA TYR A 8 17.84 2.58 41.47
C TYR A 8 17.29 3.84 42.16
N PRO A 9 17.40 5.03 41.56
CA PRO A 9 16.66 6.19 42.05
C PRO A 9 15.16 5.91 41.88
N LEU A 10 14.40 5.92 42.98
CA LEU A 10 12.93 5.90 42.99
C LEU A 10 12.38 7.28 42.56
N THR A 11 12.93 7.85 41.50
CA THR A 11 12.39 9.07 40.87
C THR A 11 11.37 8.64 39.85
N LYS A 12 10.12 9.05 40.07
CA LYS A 12 8.99 8.84 39.16
C LYS A 12 9.38 9.34 37.76
N SER A 13 9.66 8.41 36.84
CA SER A 13 10.04 8.75 35.46
C SER A 13 8.97 9.65 34.85
N ALA A 14 9.39 10.75 34.23
CA ALA A 14 8.49 11.64 33.51
C ALA A 14 7.67 10.84 32.47
N PRO A 15 6.37 11.16 32.27
CA PRO A 15 5.53 10.42 31.33
C PRO A 15 6.16 10.48 29.94
N VAL A 16 6.55 9.31 29.43
CA VAL A 16 7.03 9.17 28.05
C VAL A 16 5.92 9.70 27.14
N LYS A 17 6.22 10.74 26.35
CA LYS A 17 5.26 11.28 25.37
C LYS A 17 4.75 10.13 24.53
N ALA A 18 3.42 9.94 24.54
CA ALA A 18 2.79 8.91 23.74
C ALA A 18 3.18 9.10 22.27
N LYS A 19 3.57 8.01 21.61
CA LYS A 19 3.87 8.05 20.18
C LYS A 19 2.64 8.61 19.45
N PRO A 20 2.82 9.51 18.46
CA PRO A 20 1.70 10.01 17.68
C PRO A 20 0.90 8.83 17.13
N ALA A 21 -0.43 8.94 17.21
CA ALA A 21 -1.32 7.91 16.69
C ALA A 21 -1.01 7.70 15.20
N LYS A 22 -1.04 6.43 14.77
CA LYS A 22 -0.85 6.11 13.35
C LYS A 22 -1.91 6.84 12.54
N THR A 23 -1.49 7.44 11.43
CA THR A 23 -2.37 8.01 10.42
C THR A 23 -3.49 7.03 10.07
N ARG A 24 -4.73 7.52 10.04
CA ARG A 24 -5.90 6.72 9.64
C ARG A 24 -6.43 7.25 8.31
N HIS A 25 -6.98 6.35 7.51
CA HIS A 25 -7.61 6.68 6.23
C HIS A 25 -9.11 6.45 6.32
N ARG A 26 -9.89 7.40 5.81
CA ARG A 26 -11.35 7.30 5.75
C ARG A 26 -11.84 7.46 4.32
N TRP A 27 -12.54 6.43 3.85
CA TRP A 27 -13.29 6.50 2.61
C TRP A 27 -14.43 7.53 2.71
N THR A 28 -14.63 8.31 1.65
CA THR A 28 -15.76 9.24 1.49
C THR A 28 -16.31 9.15 0.06
N LYS A 29 -17.56 9.60 -0.15
CA LYS A 29 -18.19 9.61 -1.47
C LYS A 29 -17.43 10.50 -2.48
N ALA A 30 -16.75 11.55 -2.02
CA ALA A 30 -15.93 12.38 -2.88
C ALA A 30 -14.76 11.59 -3.48
N VAL A 31 -14.07 10.79 -2.65
CA VAL A 31 -12.94 9.96 -3.07
C VAL A 31 -13.34 8.89 -4.09
N SER A 32 -14.58 8.38 -4.03
CA SER A 32 -15.04 7.36 -4.99
C SER A 32 -15.32 7.90 -6.40
N GLN A 33 -15.30 9.22 -6.60
CA GLN A 33 -15.43 9.85 -7.92
C GLN A 33 -14.07 10.18 -8.56
N ILE A 34 -12.97 9.91 -7.86
CA ILE A 34 -11.62 10.27 -8.29
C ILE A 34 -10.96 9.04 -8.88
N GLU A 35 -10.37 9.24 -10.06
CA GLU A 35 -9.48 8.27 -10.67
C GLU A 35 -8.05 8.56 -10.24
N PHE A 36 -7.43 7.56 -9.63
CA PHE A 36 -6.04 7.63 -9.19
C PHE A 36 -5.17 6.87 -10.17
N THR A 37 -4.26 7.59 -10.82
CA THR A 37 -3.24 7.01 -11.67
C THR A 37 -2.02 6.66 -10.84
N VAL A 38 -1.38 5.54 -11.17
CA VAL A 38 -0.09 5.14 -10.64
C VAL A 38 0.87 4.92 -11.80
N ALA A 39 2.09 5.42 -11.65
CA ALA A 39 3.17 5.28 -12.64
C ALA A 39 4.49 5.15 -11.88
N THR A 40 4.73 3.93 -11.37
CA THR A 40 5.84 3.65 -10.45
C THR A 40 6.66 2.49 -10.99
N ARG A 41 7.98 2.69 -11.09
CA ARG A 41 8.89 1.76 -11.78
C ARG A 41 8.43 1.57 -13.24
N GLU A 42 8.10 0.34 -13.63
CA GLU A 42 7.54 0.01 -14.95
C GLU A 42 6.05 -0.32 -14.87
N ALA A 43 5.44 -0.24 -13.67
CA ALA A 43 4.02 -0.48 -13.50
C ALA A 43 3.23 0.81 -13.71
N GLN A 44 2.11 0.70 -14.42
CA GLN A 44 1.21 1.81 -14.69
C GLN A 44 -0.24 1.33 -14.58
N GLY A 45 -1.14 2.17 -14.07
CA GLY A 45 -2.54 1.80 -13.98
C GLY A 45 -3.41 2.91 -13.47
N THR A 46 -4.72 2.74 -13.62
CA THR A 46 -5.73 3.65 -13.08
C THR A 46 -6.63 2.88 -12.13
N ALA A 47 -6.78 3.38 -10.91
CA ALA A 47 -7.59 2.77 -9.88
C ALA A 47 -8.61 3.74 -9.29
N ILE A 48 -9.73 3.21 -8.80
CA ILE A 48 -10.83 3.96 -8.19
C ILE A 48 -11.19 3.33 -6.84
N TRP A 49 -11.26 4.13 -5.79
CA TRP A 49 -11.74 3.66 -4.48
C TRP A 49 -13.27 3.67 -4.41
N GLN A 50 -13.91 2.72 -5.09
CA GLN A 50 -15.36 2.71 -5.30
C GLN A 50 -16.18 2.56 -4.02
N LYS A 51 -15.75 1.69 -3.09
CA LYS A 51 -16.41 1.47 -1.79
C LYS A 51 -15.36 1.28 -0.70
N ARG A 52 -15.77 1.40 0.57
CA ARG A 52 -14.86 1.31 1.73
C ARG A 52 -13.88 0.12 1.73
N LYS A 53 -14.26 -1.04 1.18
CA LYS A 53 -13.42 -2.25 1.09
C LYS A 53 -13.22 -2.75 -0.35
N GLU A 54 -13.44 -1.88 -1.34
CA GLU A 54 -13.33 -2.24 -2.75
C GLU A 54 -12.59 -1.14 -3.50
N MET A 55 -11.44 -1.51 -4.05
CA MET A 55 -10.66 -0.72 -5.00
C MET A 55 -10.81 -1.39 -6.37
N LEU A 56 -11.24 -0.62 -7.36
CA LEU A 56 -11.28 -1.09 -8.75
C LEU A 56 -9.96 -0.69 -9.42
N LEU A 57 -9.26 -1.64 -10.03
CA LEU A 57 -8.18 -1.37 -10.98
C LEU A 57 -8.76 -1.54 -12.39
N LYS A 58 -8.68 -0.50 -13.22
CA LYS A 58 -9.17 -0.56 -14.60
C LYS A 58 -8.32 -1.51 -15.46
N ALA A 59 -8.96 -2.08 -16.47
CA ALA A 59 -8.31 -2.84 -17.53
C ALA A 59 -7.20 -2.01 -18.22
N GLY A 60 -6.21 -2.70 -18.77
CA GLY A 60 -5.06 -2.10 -19.45
C GLY A 60 -3.93 -1.68 -18.51
N ALA A 61 -3.99 -2.01 -17.22
CA ALA A 61 -2.93 -1.72 -16.27
C ALA A 61 -1.68 -2.55 -16.58
N GLN A 62 -0.54 -1.89 -16.70
CA GLN A 62 0.77 -2.49 -16.91
C GLN A 62 1.37 -2.93 -15.57
N LEU A 63 1.78 -4.20 -15.51
CA LEU A 63 2.45 -4.80 -14.36
C LEU A 63 3.96 -4.66 -14.51
N TRP A 64 4.66 -4.43 -13.40
CA TRP A 64 6.11 -4.60 -13.35
C TRP A 64 6.42 -6.10 -13.44
N PRO A 65 7.09 -6.60 -14.48
CA PRO A 65 7.24 -8.03 -14.74
C PRO A 65 8.04 -8.76 -13.66
N THR A 66 9.09 -8.12 -13.13
CA THR A 66 10.10 -8.79 -12.32
C THR A 66 9.86 -8.58 -10.84
N ALA A 67 9.63 -9.66 -10.09
CA ALA A 67 9.54 -9.62 -8.64
C ALA A 67 10.94 -9.39 -8.02
N PRO A 68 11.09 -8.46 -7.06
CA PRO A 68 12.38 -8.22 -6.42
C PRO A 68 12.82 -9.42 -5.57
N LEU A 69 14.09 -9.78 -5.66
CA LEU A 69 14.72 -10.84 -4.88
C LEU A 69 15.56 -10.27 -3.74
N ASN A 70 15.59 -10.97 -2.61
CA ASN A 70 16.53 -10.70 -1.54
C ASN A 70 17.96 -11.02 -1.96
N LYS A 71 18.95 -10.57 -1.17
CA LYS A 71 20.38 -10.89 -1.37
C LYS A 71 20.63 -12.40 -1.48
N ASP A 72 19.85 -13.20 -0.75
CA ASP A 72 19.95 -14.66 -0.72
C ASP A 72 19.15 -15.34 -1.86
N GLY A 73 18.63 -14.59 -2.83
CA GLY A 73 17.85 -15.10 -3.96
C GLY A 73 16.42 -15.54 -3.64
N SER A 74 15.98 -15.41 -2.39
CA SER A 74 14.61 -15.71 -1.96
C SER A 74 13.65 -14.55 -2.22
N PHE A 75 12.36 -14.86 -2.42
CA PHE A 75 11.32 -13.83 -2.42
C PHE A 75 11.06 -13.30 -1.01
N ASP A 76 10.98 -11.97 -0.90
CA ASP A 76 10.46 -11.31 0.29
C ASP A 76 8.94 -11.51 0.40
N PHE A 77 8.35 -11.04 1.50
CA PHE A 77 6.92 -11.20 1.74
C PHE A 77 6.06 -10.50 0.66
N ALA A 78 6.48 -9.31 0.22
CA ALA A 78 5.72 -8.52 -0.75
C ALA A 78 5.74 -9.17 -2.14
N ALA A 79 6.89 -9.68 -2.57
CA ALA A 79 7.04 -10.47 -3.79
C ALA A 79 6.17 -11.73 -3.76
N LYS A 80 6.16 -12.47 -2.64
CA LYS A 80 5.29 -13.65 -2.47
C LYS A 80 3.81 -13.29 -2.61
N MET A 81 3.36 -12.23 -1.94
CA MET A 81 1.95 -11.81 -1.97
C MET A 81 1.54 -11.25 -3.34
N GLY A 82 2.37 -10.42 -3.98
CA GLY A 82 2.10 -9.94 -5.33
C GLY A 82 2.06 -11.09 -6.35
N THR A 83 2.93 -12.08 -6.21
CA THR A 83 2.92 -13.28 -7.07
C THR A 83 1.65 -14.10 -6.86
N HIS A 84 1.24 -14.28 -5.60
CA HIS A 84 -0.02 -14.96 -5.28
C HIS A 84 -1.23 -14.24 -5.89
N LEU A 85 -1.34 -12.92 -5.74
CA LEU A 85 -2.42 -12.12 -6.35
C LEU A 85 -2.43 -12.24 -7.87
N ARG A 86 -1.27 -12.21 -8.53
CA ARG A 86 -1.19 -12.41 -9.98
C ARG A 86 -1.61 -13.81 -10.41
N ASN A 87 -1.32 -14.84 -9.60
CA ASN A 87 -1.79 -16.20 -9.86
C ASN A 87 -3.31 -16.32 -9.70
N GLU A 88 -3.90 -15.66 -8.70
CA GLU A 88 -5.36 -15.61 -8.53
C GLU A 88 -6.05 -14.93 -9.72
N HIS A 89 -5.42 -13.91 -10.30
CA HIS A 89 -5.93 -13.17 -11.46
C HIS A 89 -5.26 -13.56 -12.79
N ALA A 90 -4.68 -14.76 -12.88
CA ALA A 90 -3.89 -15.14 -14.06
C ALA A 90 -4.69 -15.11 -15.37
N ALA A 91 -5.99 -15.42 -15.32
CA ALA A 91 -6.88 -15.36 -16.48
C ALA A 91 -7.12 -13.93 -16.99
N GLN A 92 -6.88 -12.92 -16.15
CA GLN A 92 -7.10 -11.50 -16.44
C GLN A 92 -5.79 -10.76 -16.75
N ILE A 93 -4.70 -11.50 -16.95
CA ILE A 93 -3.37 -10.95 -17.25
C ILE A 93 -2.86 -11.58 -18.54
N GLN A 94 -2.47 -10.74 -19.48
CA GLN A 94 -1.82 -11.14 -20.73
C GLN A 94 -0.63 -10.21 -20.99
N ASP A 95 0.55 -10.77 -21.27
CA ASP A 95 1.76 -10.00 -21.59
C ASP A 95 2.12 -8.92 -20.54
N ASN A 96 1.94 -9.25 -19.26
CA ASN A 96 2.10 -8.33 -18.12
C ASN A 96 1.13 -7.14 -18.12
N GLN A 97 0.01 -7.23 -18.81
CA GLN A 97 -1.05 -6.22 -18.82
C GLN A 97 -2.37 -6.83 -18.37
N THR A 98 -3.19 -6.08 -17.63
CA THR A 98 -4.54 -6.52 -17.28
C THR A 98 -5.47 -6.41 -18.49
N THR A 99 -6.28 -7.43 -18.73
CA THR A 99 -7.26 -7.46 -19.84
C THR A 99 -8.65 -7.00 -19.40
N GLU A 100 -8.95 -7.10 -18.11
CA GLU A 100 -10.23 -6.76 -17.51
C GLU A 100 -10.05 -5.89 -16.25
N ASP A 101 -11.15 -5.31 -15.79
CA ASP A 101 -11.19 -4.61 -14.51
C ASP A 101 -11.08 -5.63 -13.36
N ILE A 102 -10.25 -5.32 -12.36
CA ILE A 102 -9.99 -6.20 -11.21
C ILE A 102 -10.35 -5.48 -9.91
N ILE A 103 -11.04 -6.18 -9.00
CA ILE A 103 -11.42 -5.64 -7.69
C ILE A 103 -10.44 -6.14 -6.61
N PHE A 104 -9.83 -5.19 -5.92
CA PHE A 104 -8.99 -5.43 -4.75
C PHE A 104 -9.66 -4.93 -3.47
N LYS A 105 -9.22 -5.42 -2.31
CA LYS A 105 -9.78 -5.06 -1.00
C LYS A 105 -9.15 -3.80 -0.42
N SER A 106 -7.96 -3.42 -0.90
CA SER A 106 -7.21 -2.29 -0.34
C SER A 106 -6.22 -1.68 -1.34
N VAL A 107 -5.80 -0.44 -1.03
CA VAL A 107 -4.71 0.27 -1.73
C VAL A 107 -3.41 -0.54 -1.75
N ASN A 108 -3.12 -1.27 -0.67
CA ASN A 108 -1.90 -2.05 -0.56
C ASN A 108 -1.91 -3.26 -1.50
N GLU A 109 -3.06 -3.90 -1.71
CA GLU A 109 -3.18 -5.01 -2.66
C GLU A 109 -2.92 -4.56 -4.11
N ILE A 110 -3.40 -3.37 -4.50
CA ILE A 110 -3.06 -2.79 -5.81
C ILE A 110 -1.55 -2.62 -5.94
N GLY A 111 -0.87 -2.05 -4.94
CA GLY A 111 0.57 -1.86 -5.01
C GLY A 111 1.37 -3.17 -5.02
N LEU A 112 0.90 -4.20 -4.31
CA LEU A 112 1.48 -5.54 -4.36
C LEU A 112 1.28 -6.18 -5.74
N PHE A 113 0.09 -6.05 -6.32
CA PHE A 113 -0.25 -6.60 -7.62
C PHE A 113 0.53 -5.93 -8.76
N LEU A 114 0.54 -4.60 -8.80
CA LEU A 114 1.16 -3.82 -9.87
C LEU A 114 2.70 -3.88 -9.81
N TYR A 115 3.30 -3.70 -8.64
CA TYR A 115 4.75 -3.52 -8.51
C TYR A 115 5.38 -4.19 -7.27
N PHE A 116 4.74 -5.21 -6.68
CA PHE A 116 5.27 -5.95 -5.54
C PHE A 116 5.60 -5.08 -4.31
N GLY A 117 4.93 -3.93 -4.15
CA GLY A 117 5.15 -3.03 -3.02
C GLY A 117 6.57 -2.43 -2.97
N GLY A 118 7.17 -2.37 -1.77
CA GLY A 118 8.48 -1.75 -1.55
C GLY A 118 8.49 -0.21 -1.60
N THR A 119 7.33 0.42 -1.78
CA THR A 119 7.07 1.85 -1.62
C THR A 119 5.73 2.04 -0.90
N ASN A 120 5.42 3.26 -0.49
CA ASN A 120 4.14 3.59 0.14
C ASN A 120 3.05 3.79 -0.93
N SER A 121 2.27 2.76 -1.20
CA SER A 121 1.19 2.77 -2.22
C SER A 121 0.16 3.88 -2.02
N TRP A 122 0.01 4.42 -0.80
CA TRP A 122 -0.88 5.56 -0.54
C TRP A 122 -0.39 6.87 -1.16
N LEU A 123 0.92 6.99 -1.41
CA LEU A 123 1.54 8.16 -2.04
C LEU A 123 1.71 8.01 -3.56
N GLU A 124 1.73 6.78 -4.06
CA GLU A 124 1.95 6.48 -5.48
C GLU A 124 0.68 6.61 -6.34
N LEU A 125 -0.50 6.51 -5.70
CA LEU A 125 -1.80 6.68 -6.35
C LEU A 125 -2.20 8.15 -6.29
N CYS A 126 -2.08 8.85 -7.42
CA CYS A 126 -2.32 10.29 -7.52
C CYS A 126 -3.47 10.61 -8.47
N ASP A 127 -4.24 11.64 -8.13
CA ASP A 127 -5.23 12.20 -9.06
C ASP A 127 -4.55 12.97 -10.21
N THR A 128 -5.37 13.50 -11.12
CA THR A 128 -4.93 14.31 -12.27
C THR A 128 -4.14 15.56 -11.89
N ASN A 129 -4.27 16.04 -10.65
CA ASN A 129 -3.56 17.21 -10.15
C ASN A 129 -2.29 16.82 -9.37
N GLY A 130 -1.95 15.52 -9.31
CA GLY A 130 -0.81 15.00 -8.56
C GLY A 130 -1.06 14.87 -7.06
N ARG A 131 -2.31 15.01 -6.59
CA ARG A 131 -2.64 14.83 -5.16
C ARG A 131 -2.84 13.35 -4.86
N SER A 132 -2.14 12.86 -3.85
CA SER A 132 -2.16 11.44 -3.49
C SER A 132 -3.45 10.99 -2.81
N ILE A 133 -3.76 9.69 -2.89
CA ILE A 133 -4.88 9.10 -2.16
C ILE A 133 -4.69 9.19 -0.63
N ASP A 134 -3.44 9.23 -0.13
CA ASP A 134 -3.11 9.57 1.26
C ASP A 134 -3.72 10.93 1.63
N ASP A 135 -3.40 11.97 0.86
CA ASP A 135 -3.83 13.35 1.12
C ASP A 135 -5.34 13.54 1.04
N TRP A 136 -6.02 12.71 0.24
CA TRP A 136 -7.48 12.73 0.11
C TRP A 136 -8.20 12.08 1.30
N THR A 137 -7.55 11.17 2.02
CA THR A 137 -8.23 10.23 2.92
C THR A 137 -7.73 10.26 4.35
N LYS A 138 -6.57 10.87 4.58
CA LYS A 138 -5.94 11.04 5.89
C LYS A 138 -6.83 11.82 6.87
N ILE A 139 -6.98 11.28 8.07
CA ILE A 139 -7.72 11.87 9.21
C ILE A 139 -6.90 11.82 10.50
#